data_AF-A0A0B7DGP0-F1
#
_entry.id   AF-A0A0B7DGP0-F1
#
_cell.length_a   1.000
_cell.length_b   1.000
_cell.length_c   1.000
_cell.angle_alpha   90.00
_cell.angle_beta   90.00
_cell.angle_gamma   90.00
#
_symmetry.space_group_name_H-M   'P 1'
#
loop_
_entity.id
_entity.type
_entity.pdbx_description
1 polymer ?
#
loop_
_entity_poly.entity_id
_entity_poly.type
_entity_poly.pdbx_seq_one_letter_code
_entity_poly.pdbx_strand_id
1 'polypeptide(L)' 'MSKEQALMKLSAILIAALLSITSVAAFAHSGGTDSKGCHRNHKTNDYHCH' A
#
# COMPACT_ATOMS: atom_id res chain seq x y z
N MET A 1 -19.18 16.42 -29.03
CA MET A 1 -17.86 16.13 -28.43
C MET A 1 -16.93 15.71 -29.55
N SER A 2 -15.79 16.38 -29.75
CA SER A 2 -14.91 16.06 -30.87
C SER A 2 -14.22 14.70 -30.66
N LYS A 3 -13.83 14.04 -31.75
CA LYS A 3 -13.12 12.73 -31.71
C LYS A 3 -11.84 12.81 -30.87
N GLU A 4 -11.15 13.95 -30.91
CA GLU A 4 -9.93 14.20 -30.15
C GLU A 4 -10.20 14.31 -28.65
N GLN A 5 -11.30 14.98 -28.26
CA GLN A 5 -11.73 15.04 -26.86
C GLN A 5 -12.11 13.65 -26.32
N ALA A 6 -12.76 12.82 -27.15
CA ALA A 6 -13.09 11.45 -26.77
C ALA A 6 -11.82 10.59 -26.59
N LEU A 7 -10.83 10.73 -27.48
CA LEU A 7 -9.56 10.02 -27.40
C LEU A 7 -8.77 10.40 -26.13
N MET A 8 -8.66 11.69 -25.81
CA MET A 8 -7.98 12.14 -24.59
C MET A 8 -8.66 11.63 -23.32
N LYS A 9 -10.00 11.61 -23.29
CA LYS A 9 -10.76 11.05 -22.16
C LYS A 9 -10.55 9.54 -22.02
N LEU A 10 -10.56 8.79 -23.12
CA LEU A 10 -10.28 7.36 -23.10
C LEU A 10 -8.86 7.08 -22.60
N SER A 11 -7.86 7.81 -23.08
CA SER A 11 -6.48 7.70 -22.59
C SER A 11 -6.38 7.97 -21.08
N ALA A 12 -7.04 9.02 -20.59
CA ALA A 12 -7.07 9.34 -19.16
C ALA A 12 -7.72 8.22 -18.32
N ILE A 13 -8.84 7.66 -18.81
CA ILE A 13 -9.51 6.52 -18.14
C ILE A 13 -8.61 5.29 -18.10
N LEU A 14 -7.93 4.97 -19.21
CA LEU A 14 -7.02 3.83 -19.28
C LEU A 14 -5.83 3.98 -18.31
N ILE A 15 -5.24 5.17 -18.23
CA ILE A 15 -4.16 5.46 -17.28
C ILE A 15 -4.65 5.31 -15.83
N ALA A 16 -5.82 5.87 -15.51
CA ALA A 16 -6.41 5.76 -14.18
C ALA A 16 -6.72 4.30 -13.80
N ALA A 17 -7.27 3.52 -14.74
CA ALA A 17 -7.53 2.10 -14.55
C ALA A 17 -6.23 1.31 -14.28
N LEU A 18 -5.18 1.57 -15.05
CA LEU A 18 -3.89 0.90 -14.86
C LEU A 18 -3.26 1.21 -13.50
N LEU A 19 -3.29 2.47 -13.06
CA LEU A 19 -2.79 2.87 -11.74
C LEU A 19 -3.56 2.19 -10.60
N SER A 20 -4.88 2.01 -10.75
CA SER A 20 -5.74 1.41 -9.71
C SER A 20 -5.41 -0.06 -9.40
N ILE A 21 -4.86 -0.81 -10.37
CA ILE A 21 -4.56 -2.24 -10.20
C ILE A 21 -3.30 -2.47 -9.36
N THR A 22 -2.42 -1.47 -9.25
CA THR A 22 -1.12 -1.61 -8.58
C THR A 22 -1.21 -1.66 -7.04
N SER A 23 -2.35 -1.29 -6.45
CA SER A 23 -2.54 -1.18 -4.99
C SER A 23 -2.93 -2.49 -4.27
N VAL A 24 -3.11 -3.59 -4.99
CA VAL A 24 -3.66 -4.85 -4.44
C VAL A 24 -2.67 -5.64 -3.59
N ALA A 25 -1.36 -5.46 -3.78
CA ALA A 25 -0.34 -6.27 -3.11
C ALA A 25 0.31 -5.53 -1.93
N ALA A 26 -0.34 -5.54 -0.76
CA ALA A 26 0.30 -5.17 0.50
C ALA A 26 0.74 -6.43 1.25
N PHE A 27 2.05 -6.61 1.41
CA PHE A 27 2.59 -7.71 2.23
C PHE A 27 2.54 -7.33 3.71
N ALA A 28 1.77 -8.08 4.49
CA ALA A 28 1.77 -7.92 5.93
C ALA A 28 3.16 -8.27 6.50
N HIS A 29 3.76 -7.33 7.23
CA HIS A 29 5.00 -7.53 7.98
C HIS A 29 4.74 -7.37 9.48
N SER A 30 5.58 -7.94 10.33
CA SER A 30 5.39 -7.95 11.79
C SER A 30 5.38 -6.57 12.45
N GLY A 31 5.80 -5.52 11.73
CA GLY A 31 5.76 -4.15 12.25
C GLY A 31 6.77 -3.90 13.37
N GLY A 32 7.89 -4.64 13.40
CA GLY A 32 8.91 -4.52 14.43
C GLY A 32 8.67 -5.39 15.66
N THR A 33 7.72 -6.33 15.57
CA THR A 33 7.55 -7.42 16.53
C THR A 33 8.29 -8.68 16.07
N ASP A 34 8.63 -9.55 17.02
CA ASP A 34 9.21 -10.86 16.76
C ASP A 34 8.16 -11.87 16.26
N SER A 35 8.59 -13.12 16.06
CA SER A 35 7.69 -14.21 15.64
C SER A 35 6.56 -14.54 16.62
N LYS A 36 6.58 -13.97 17.83
CA LYS A 36 5.57 -14.12 18.88
C LYS A 36 4.67 -12.89 19.02
N GLY A 37 4.88 -11.85 18.21
CA GLY A 37 4.13 -10.59 18.32
C GLY A 37 4.69 -9.65 19.39
N CYS A 38 5.91 -9.86 19.87
CA CYS A 38 6.48 -9.08 20.96
C CYS A 38 7.60 -8.12 20.50
N HIS A 39 7.75 -7.02 21.23
CA HIS A 39 8.72 -5.96 20.99
C HIS A 39 9.50 -5.64 22.28
N ARG A 40 10.83 -5.54 22.16
CA ARG A 40 11.73 -5.14 23.23
C ARG A 40 12.03 -3.64 23.12
N ASN A 41 11.67 -2.87 24.14
CA ASN A 41 12.12 -1.49 24.25
C ASN A 41 13.56 -1.45 24.78
N HIS A 42 14.52 -1.04 23.95
CA HIS A 42 15.94 -0.98 24.34
C HIS A 42 16.28 0.15 25.33
N LYS A 43 15.37 1.12 25.54
CA LYS A 43 15.58 2.23 26.48
C LYS A 43 15.19 1.86 27.90
N THR A 44 14.07 1.15 28.05
CA THR A 44 13.52 0.76 29.36
C THR A 44 13.76 -0.70 29.70
N ASN A 45 14.21 -1.48 28.71
CA ASN A 45 14.31 -2.94 28.75
C ASN A 45 12.95 -3.65 28.94
N ASP A 46 11.84 -3.00 28.62
CA ASP A 46 10.50 -3.61 28.71
C ASP A 46 10.24 -4.58 27.55
N TYR A 47 9.50 -5.65 27.85
CA TYR A 47 9.00 -6.59 26.87
C TYR A 47 7.50 -6.40 26.71
N HIS A 48 7.07 -5.90 25.56
CA HIS A 48 5.66 -5.69 25.27
C HIS A 48 5.23 -6.65 24.18
N CYS A 49 4.23 -7.49 24.45
CA CYS A 49 3.61 -8.30 23.43
C CYS A 49 2.33 -7.62 22.95
N HIS A 50 2.20 -7.48 21.64
CA HIS A 50 1.01 -6.96 20.97
C HIS A 50 -0.05 -8.04 20.75
#